data_AF-A0A929CJL0-F1
#
_entry.id   AF-A0A929CJL0-F1
#
_cell.length_a   1.000
_cell.length_b   1.000
_cell.length_c   1.000
_cell.angle_alpha   90.00
_cell.angle_beta   90.00
_cell.angle_gamma   90.00
#
_symmetry.space_group_name_H-M   'P 1'
#
loop_
_entity.id
_entity.type
_entity.pdbx_description
1 polymer ?
#
loop_
_entity_poly.entity_id
_entity_poly.type
_entity_poly.pdbx_seq_one_letter_code
_entity_poly.pdbx_strand_id
1 'polypeptide(L)'
;EKQTKEEMRQNSLRLLQKVNTKSDVVILKSENSINAISKTSSGYDLLILGTPQKDNWISVLFGTGKDKFAEKSACSVLRLTMKDN
;
A
#
# COMPACT_ATOMS: atom_id res chain seq x y z
N GLU A 1 1.92 8.61 20.44
CA GLU A 1 1.29 8.78 19.10
C GLU A 1 2.01 9.80 18.21
N LYS A 2 2.22 11.06 18.63
CA LYS A 2 2.90 12.09 17.81
C LYS A 2 4.34 11.71 17.44
N GLN A 3 5.10 11.21 18.41
CA GLN A 3 6.48 10.74 18.22
C GLN A 3 6.58 9.57 17.23
N THR A 4 5.72 8.56 17.35
CA THR A 4 5.68 7.40 16.44
C THR A 4 5.39 7.79 14.98
N LYS A 5 4.50 8.76 14.76
CA LYS A 5 4.21 9.28 13.41
C LYS A 5 5.42 9.97 12.80
N GLU A 6 6.17 10.70 13.63
CA GLU A 6 7.39 11.38 13.18
C GLU A 6 8.49 10.36 12.84
N GLU A 7 8.72 9.37 13.70
CA GLU A 7 9.67 8.29 13.46
C GLU A 7 9.37 7.52 12.16
N MET A 8 8.10 7.19 11.91
CA MET A 8 7.66 6.57 10.65
C MET A 8 7.98 7.47 9.44
N ARG A 9 7.64 8.76 9.51
CA ARG A 9 7.88 9.72 8.43
C ARG A 9 9.38 9.84 8.14
N GLN A 10 10.21 9.99 9.16
CA GLN A 10 11.66 10.13 9.00
C GLN A 10 12.29 8.88 8.41
N ASN A 11 11.87 7.69 8.84
CA ASN A 11 12.37 6.45 8.25
C ASN A 11 11.99 6.33 6.76
N SER A 12 10.75 6.64 6.39
CA SER A 12 10.30 6.65 5.00
C SER A 12 11.08 7.66 4.15
N LEU A 13 11.27 8.89 4.63
CA LEU A 13 12.05 9.91 3.92
C LEU A 13 13.50 9.48 3.69
N ARG A 14 14.14 8.87 4.69
CA ARG A 14 15.50 8.32 4.57
C ARG A 14 15.59 7.25 3.49
N LEU A 15 14.59 6.38 3.34
CA LEU A 15 14.57 5.38 2.27
C LEU A 15 14.39 6.01 0.89
N LEU A 16 13.54 7.05 0.79
CA LEU A 16 13.28 7.77 -0.46
C LEU A 16 14.47 8.59 -0.96
N GLN A 17 15.46 8.92 -0.12
CA GLN A 17 16.70 9.57 -0.56
C GLN A 17 17.46 8.79 -1.64
N LYS A 18 17.21 7.48 -1.76
CA LYS A 18 17.82 6.60 -2.78
C LYS A 18 17.07 6.62 -4.11
N VAL A 19 15.94 7.31 -4.20
CA VAL A 19 15.03 7.29 -5.36
C VAL A 19 15.15 8.63 -6.10
N ASN A 20 15.34 8.59 -7.42
CA ASN A 20 15.52 9.79 -8.24
C ASN A 20 14.21 10.35 -8.85
N THR A 21 13.05 9.90 -8.35
CA THR A 21 11.73 10.32 -8.82
C THR A 21 11.01 11.11 -7.73
N LYS A 22 10.13 12.04 -8.16
CA LYS A 22 9.29 12.79 -7.22
C LYS A 22 8.47 11.82 -6.38
N SER A 23 8.65 11.90 -5.07
CA SER A 23 8.07 10.96 -4.10
C SER A 23 7.61 11.72 -2.86
N ASP A 24 6.44 11.38 -2.34
CA ASP A 24 5.84 12.02 -1.17
C ASP A 24 5.50 10.98 -0.09
N VAL A 25 5.66 11.35 1.18
CA VAL A 25 5.28 10.50 2.34
C VAL A 25 4.02 11.02 3.00
N VAL A 26 2.95 10.24 2.90
CA VAL A 26 1.64 10.55 3.49
C VAL A 26 1.35 9.58 4.64
N ILE A 27 0.99 10.11 5.81
CA ILE A 27 0.54 9.33 6.98
C ILE A 27 -0.90 9.74 7.27
N LEU A 28 -1.83 8.81 7.11
CA LEU A 28 -3.26 9.01 7.34
C LEU A 28 -3.72 8.20 8.55
N LYS A 29 -4.45 8.83 9.47
CA LYS A 29 -5.16 8.12 10.55
C LYS A 29 -6.59 7.87 10.08
N SER A 30 -7.03 6.63 10.13
CA SER A 30 -8.40 6.23 9.78
C SER A 30 -8.79 4.98 10.55
N GLU A 31 -10.04 4.92 11.00
CA GLU A 31 -10.65 3.73 11.59
C GLU A 31 -11.05 2.69 10.52
N ASN A 32 -11.04 3.08 9.24
CA ASN A 32 -11.33 2.21 8.10
C ASN A 32 -10.26 2.36 7.01
N SER A 33 -9.35 1.38 6.94
CA SER A 33 -8.23 1.38 6.00
C SER A 33 -8.68 1.18 4.55
N ILE A 34 -9.69 0.34 4.29
CA ILE A 34 -10.20 0.08 2.94
C ILE A 34 -10.74 1.37 2.31
N ASN A 35 -11.61 2.08 3.03
CA ASN A 35 -12.19 3.33 2.54
C ASN A 35 -11.14 4.44 2.42
N ALA A 36 -10.21 4.54 3.38
CA ALA A 36 -9.14 5.53 3.32
C ALA A 36 -8.24 5.34 2.10
N ILE A 37 -7.84 4.09 1.81
CA ILE A 37 -7.04 3.80 0.62
C ILE A 37 -7.84 4.02 -0.65
N SER A 38 -9.08 3.52 -0.75
CA SER A 38 -9.95 3.74 -1.92
C SER A 38 -10.11 5.22 -2.26
N LYS A 39 -10.40 6.07 -1.26
CA LYS A 39 -10.53 7.51 -1.45
C LYS A 39 -9.20 8.16 -1.85
N THR A 40 -8.10 7.78 -1.20
CA THR A 40 -6.78 8.37 -1.47
C THR A 40 -6.26 7.96 -2.86
N SER A 41 -6.44 6.69 -3.23
CA SER A 41 -5.96 6.15 -4.51
C SER A 41 -6.80 6.60 -5.70
N SER A 42 -8.03 7.11 -5.49
CA SER A 42 -8.88 7.66 -6.55
C SER A 42 -8.27 8.84 -7.31
N GLY A 43 -7.27 9.51 -6.75
CA GLY A 43 -6.52 10.58 -7.41
C GLY A 43 -5.34 10.10 -8.27
N TYR A 44 -5.17 8.79 -8.46
CA TYR A 44 -4.03 8.18 -9.16
C TYR A 44 -4.51 7.11 -10.14
N ASP A 45 -3.70 6.82 -11.17
CA ASP A 45 -4.03 5.81 -12.19
C ASP A 45 -3.78 4.36 -11.71
N LEU A 46 -2.86 4.18 -10.76
CA LEU A 46 -2.38 2.87 -10.31
C LEU A 46 -2.11 2.84 -8.80
N LEU A 47 -2.65 1.83 -8.12
CA LEU A 47 -2.37 1.47 -6.74
C LEU A 47 -1.49 0.22 -6.68
N ILE A 48 -0.28 0.33 -6.13
CA ILE A 48 0.64 -0.80 -5.94
C ILE A 48 0.60 -1.27 -4.49
N LEU A 49 0.35 -2.56 -4.27
CA LEU A 49 0.22 -3.17 -2.94
C LEU A 49 1.12 -4.40 -2.82
N GLY A 50 1.74 -4.59 -1.65
CA GLY A 50 2.37 -5.86 -1.31
C GLY A 50 1.33 -6.97 -1.06
N THR A 51 1.71 -8.21 -1.31
CA THR A 51 0.96 -9.38 -0.81
C THR A 51 1.45 -9.79 0.58
N PRO A 52 0.58 -10.23 1.49
CA PRO A 52 1.01 -10.71 2.81
C PRO A 52 1.98 -11.90 2.68
N GLN A 53 2.99 -11.93 3.55
CA GLN A 53 3.97 -13.02 3.64
C GLN A 53 3.34 -14.21 4.38
N LYS A 54 3.43 -15.40 3.75
CA LYS A 54 2.92 -16.73 4.14
C LYS A 54 1.44 -17.08 3.84
N ASP A 55 1.33 -18.22 3.15
CA ASP A 55 0.19 -19.14 2.96
C ASP A 55 -1.07 -18.65 2.23
N ASN A 56 -1.39 -17.35 2.24
CA ASN A 56 -2.59 -16.79 1.58
C ASN A 56 -2.32 -15.97 0.31
N TRP A 57 -1.08 -15.89 -0.16
CA TRP A 57 -0.76 -15.10 -1.35
C TRP A 57 -1.32 -15.75 -2.64
N ILE A 58 -1.33 -17.08 -2.76
CA ILE A 58 -1.90 -17.80 -3.91
C ILE A 58 -3.42 -17.54 -3.99
N SER A 59 -4.16 -17.64 -2.88
CA SER A 59 -5.60 -17.39 -2.89
C SER A 59 -5.97 -15.93 -3.19
N VAL A 60 -5.12 -14.99 -2.79
CA VAL A 60 -5.27 -13.56 -3.10
C VAL A 60 -4.91 -13.24 -4.56
N LEU A 61 -3.85 -13.84 -5.12
CA LEU A 61 -3.44 -13.61 -6.51
C LEU A 61 -4.30 -14.34 -7.54
N PHE A 62 -4.75 -15.56 -7.23
CA PHE A 62 -5.62 -16.36 -8.09
C PHE A 62 -7.12 -16.15 -7.82
N GLY A 63 -7.48 -15.12 -7.05
CA GLY A 63 -8.86 -14.64 -6.93
C GLY A 63 -9.83 -15.54 -6.17
N THR A 64 -9.34 -16.54 -5.41
CA THR A 64 -10.19 -17.37 -4.55
C THR A 64 -10.49 -16.68 -3.20
N GLY A 65 -9.80 -15.59 -2.88
CA GLY A 65 -10.14 -14.64 -1.80
C GLY A 65 -10.52 -13.25 -2.35
N LYS A 66 -11.57 -12.62 -1.81
CA LYS A 66 -11.99 -11.26 -2.19
C LYS A 66 -10.93 -10.23 -1.79
N ASP A 67 -10.11 -9.76 -2.72
CA ASP A 67 -9.23 -8.62 -2.49
C ASP A 67 -10.07 -7.33 -2.38
N LYS A 68 -10.39 -6.95 -1.14
CA LYS A 68 -11.20 -5.76 -0.85
C LYS A 68 -10.57 -4.45 -1.34
N PHE A 69 -9.25 -4.40 -1.54
CA PHE A 69 -8.61 -3.21 -2.10
C PHE A 69 -8.83 -3.15 -3.60
N ALA A 70 -8.70 -4.26 -4.32
CA ALA A 70 -9.03 -4.32 -5.75
C ALA A 70 -10.54 -4.08 -5.98
N GLU A 71 -11.41 -4.70 -5.20
CA GLU A 71 -12.87 -4.59 -5.35
C GLU A 71 -13.39 -3.17 -5.08
N LYS A 72 -12.76 -2.43 -4.17
CA LYS A 72 -13.19 -1.09 -3.76
C LYS A 72 -12.31 0.03 -4.33
N SER A 73 -11.31 -0.27 -5.15
CA SER A 73 -10.44 0.75 -5.74
C SER A 73 -11.16 1.50 -6.86
N ALA A 74 -10.89 2.79 -6.96
CA ALA A 74 -11.29 3.62 -8.10
C ALA A 74 -10.26 3.61 -9.25
N CYS A 75 -9.12 2.93 -9.06
CA CYS A 75 -8.03 2.84 -10.03
C CYS A 75 -7.50 1.40 -10.18
N SER A 76 -6.65 1.18 -11.18
CA SER A 76 -6.02 -0.13 -11.41
C SER A 76 -5.21 -0.55 -10.18
N VAL A 77 -5.22 -1.85 -9.84
CA VAL A 77 -4.48 -2.37 -8.68
C VAL A 77 -3.45 -3.39 -9.13
N LEU A 78 -2.18 -3.18 -8.77
CA LEU A 78 -1.07 -4.11 -8.97
C LEU A 78 -0.63 -4.70 -7.62
N ARG A 79 -0.77 -6.01 -7.48
CA ARG A 79 -0.28 -6.77 -6.32
C ARG A 79 1.10 -7.35 -6.62
N LEU A 80 2.09 -7.04 -5.78
CA LEU A 80 3.45 -7.54 -5.89
C LEU A 80 3.77 -8.52 -4.76
N THR A 81 4.28 -9.69 -5.13
CA THR A 81 4.93 -10.65 -4.22
C THR A 81 6.40 -10.73 -4.60
N MET A 82 7.28 -10.47 -3.64
CA MET A 82 8.70 -10.75 -3.82
C MET A 82 8.96 -12.17 -3.31
N LYS A 83 9.56 -13.01 -4.17
CA LYS A 83 10.11 -14.28 -3.73
C LYS A 83 11.45 -14.00 -3.06
N ASP A 84 11.68 -14.60 -1.89
CA ASP A 84 13.02 -14.59 -1.30
C ASP A 84 13.97 -15.36 -2.23
N ASN A 85 15.16 -14.79 -2.45
CA ASN A 85 16.25 -15.45 -3.18
C ASN A 85 17.11 -16.27 -2.22
#